data_AF-A0A3M1YHP6-F1
#
_entry.id   AF-A0A3M1YHP6-F1
#
_cell.length_a   1.000
_cell.length_b   1.000
_cell.length_c   1.000
_cell.angle_alpha   90.00
_cell.angle_beta   90.00
_cell.angle_gamma   90.00
#
_symmetry.space_group_name_H-M   'P 1'
#
loop_
_entity.id
_entity.type
_entity.pdbx_description
1 polymer ?
#
loop_
_entity_poly.entity_id
_entity_poly.type
_entity_poly.pdbx_seq_one_letter_code
_entity_poly.pdbx_strand_id
1 'polypeptide(L)'
;MNQLEAFKNIRAFIFDVDGVLTNSRLLVTEEGHLLRSMNTRDGFAIKQAVRFGFQVFIITGGNSNGVVRRLSGLGVSKIYAGIHDKMDPFEEILTLHQLDEDQILYMG
;
A
#
# COMPACT_ATOMS: atom_id res chain seq x y z
N MET A 1 25.15 -8.11 -11.07
CA MET A 1 24.56 -6.79 -10.75
C MET A 1 23.90 -6.88 -9.39
N ASN A 2 24.19 -5.97 -8.46
CA ASN A 2 23.54 -5.95 -7.15
C ASN A 2 22.11 -5.41 -7.32
N GLN A 3 21.09 -6.16 -6.90
CA GLN A 3 19.68 -5.77 -7.04
C GLN A 3 19.37 -4.46 -6.29
N LEU A 4 20.15 -4.12 -5.25
CA LEU A 4 19.99 -2.87 -4.51
C LEU A 4 20.27 -1.62 -5.35
N GLU A 5 21.08 -1.74 -6.40
CA GLU A 5 21.36 -0.62 -7.31
C GLU A 5 20.09 -0.17 -8.06
N ALA A 6 19.19 -1.11 -8.37
CA ALA A 6 17.92 -0.81 -9.03
C ALA A 6 16.97 0.01 -8.15
N PHE A 7 17.19 0.05 -6.83
CA PHE A 7 16.32 0.76 -5.89
C PHE A 7 16.80 2.16 -5.51
N LYS A 8 17.93 2.62 -6.05
CA LYS A 8 18.52 3.94 -5.69
C LYS A 8 17.61 5.13 -6.01
N ASN A 9 16.81 5.02 -7.05
CA ASN A 9 15.92 6.10 -7.50
C ASN A 9 14.56 6.08 -6.79
N ILE A 10 14.24 5.03 -6.03
CA ILE A 10 12.93 4.91 -5.40
C ILE A 10 12.72 6.04 -4.39
N ARG A 11 11.55 6.67 -4.48
CA ARG A 11 11.05 7.74 -3.59
C ARG A 11 9.68 7.40 -3.01
N ALA A 12 8.94 6.51 -3.66
CA ALA A 12 7.61 6.12 -3.22
C ALA A 12 7.36 4.62 -3.33
N PHE A 13 6.48 4.13 -2.46
CA PHE A 13 5.99 2.75 -2.46
C PHE A 13 4.49 2.73 -2.71
N ILE A 14 4.04 1.76 -3.50
CA ILE A 14 2.62 1.44 -3.68
C ILE A 14 2.42 -0.03 -3.32
N PHE A 15 1.46 -0.30 -2.43
CA PHE A 15 1.13 -1.68 -2.04
C PHE A 15 -0.34 -1.99 -2.34
N ASP A 16 -0.60 -3.21 -2.79
CA ASP A 16 -1.90 -3.85 -2.57
C ASP A 16 -2.04 -4.29 -1.10
N VAL A 17 -3.25 -4.67 -0.72
CA VAL A 17 -3.56 -5.21 0.59
C VAL A 17 -3.65 -6.72 0.54
N ASP A 18 -4.61 -7.27 -0.23
CA ASP A 18 -4.94 -8.68 -0.17
C ASP A 18 -3.88 -9.52 -0.89
N GLY A 19 -3.11 -10.31 -0.13
CA GLY A 19 -1.99 -11.12 -0.63
C GLY A 19 -0.61 -10.44 -0.57
N VAL A 20 -0.56 -9.13 -0.27
CA VAL A 20 0.68 -8.37 -0.07
C VAL A 20 0.85 -8.01 1.40
N LEU A 21 -0.05 -7.19 1.94
CA LEU A 21 -0.06 -6.79 3.37
C LEU A 21 -0.93 -7.72 4.23
N THR A 22 -1.57 -8.70 3.61
CA THR A 22 -2.29 -9.79 4.25
C THR A 22 -1.82 -11.14 3.70
N ASN A 23 -2.17 -12.21 4.40
CA ASN A 23 -1.78 -13.58 4.06
C ASN A 23 -2.80 -14.30 3.16
N SER A 24 -3.58 -13.55 2.37
CA SER A 24 -4.67 -14.07 1.51
C SER A 24 -5.76 -14.84 2.27
N ARG A 25 -5.85 -14.69 3.59
CA ARG A 25 -6.94 -15.26 4.40
C ARG A 25 -8.00 -14.23 4.67
N LEU A 26 -9.25 -14.66 4.52
CA LEU A 26 -10.44 -13.89 4.82
C LEU A 26 -11.22 -14.63 5.90
N LEU A 27 -11.42 -13.98 7.05
CA LEU A 27 -12.36 -14.48 8.05
C LEU A 27 -13.72 -13.80 7.80
N VAL A 28 -14.74 -14.62 7.54
CA VAL A 28 -16.12 -14.17 7.29
C VAL A 28 -16.94 -14.45 8.54
N THR A 29 -17.59 -13.43 9.10
CA THR A 29 -18.51 -13.58 10.24
C THR A 29 -19.92 -13.95 9.77
N GLU A 30 -20.79 -14.40 10.67
CA GLU A 30 -22.18 -14.74 10.33
C GLU A 30 -22.98 -13.51 9.85
N GLU A 31 -22.61 -12.32 10.30
CA GLU A 31 -23.19 -11.05 9.83
C GLU A 31 -22.60 -10.58 8.48
N GLY A 32 -21.68 -11.36 7.89
CA GLY A 32 -21.03 -11.06 6.61
C GLY A 32 -19.84 -10.09 6.71
N HIS A 33 -19.33 -9.80 7.91
CA HIS A 33 -18.13 -8.97 8.03
C HIS A 33 -16.89 -9.71 7.55
N LEU A 34 -16.01 -8.98 6.87
CA LEU A 34 -14.80 -9.51 6.29
C LEU A 34 -13.57 -9.01 7.06
N LEU A 35 -12.98 -9.87 7.88
CA LEU A 35 -11.85 -9.55 8.75
C LEU A 35 -10.53 -9.98 8.11
N ARG A 36 -9.52 -9.10 8.20
CA ARG A 36 -8.17 -9.30 7.64
C ARG A 36 -7.16 -9.41 8.76
N SER A 37 -6.18 -10.28 8.58
CA SER A 37 -4.98 -10.34 9.43
C SER A 37 -3.82 -9.65 8.72
N MET A 38 -3.13 -8.76 9.44
CA MET A 38 -1.98 -8.00 8.94
C MET A 38 -0.76 -8.25 9.83
N ASN A 39 0.44 -8.07 9.28
CA ASN A 39 1.69 -8.27 10.02
C ASN A 39 2.14 -6.99 10.73
N THR A 40 2.53 -7.09 11.99
CA THR A 40 3.06 -5.96 12.76
C THR A 40 4.45 -5.52 12.31
N ARG A 41 5.27 -6.44 11.76
CA ARG A 41 6.60 -6.13 11.21
C ARG A 41 6.49 -5.28 9.95
N ASP A 42 5.53 -5.60 9.07
CA ASP A 42 5.26 -4.79 7.87
C ASP A 42 4.76 -3.41 8.27
N GLY A 43 3.87 -3.35 9.26
CA GLY A 43 3.44 -2.06 9.83
C GLY A 43 4.58 -1.23 10.40
N PHE A 44 5.58 -1.85 11.02
CA PHE A 44 6.79 -1.16 11.47
C PHE A 44 7.62 -0.65 10.28
N ALA A 45 7.85 -1.49 9.26
CA ALA A 45 8.60 -1.10 8.07
C ALA A 45 7.96 0.06 7.32
N ILE A 46 6.64 0.03 7.10
CA ILE A 46 5.87 1.13 6.50
C ILE A 46 6.05 2.42 7.30
N LYS A 47 5.90 2.35 8.63
CA LYS A 47 6.09 3.53 9.50
C LYS A 47 7.51 4.08 9.40
N GLN A 48 8.52 3.22 9.28
CA GLN A 48 9.90 3.63 9.10
C GLN A 48 10.13 4.28 7.72
N ALA A 49 9.55 3.75 6.65
CA ALA A 49 9.61 4.34 5.32
C ALA A 49 9.04 5.77 5.32
N VAL A 50 7.85 5.94 5.88
CA VAL A 50 7.22 7.27 6.06
C VAL A 50 8.13 8.21 6.86
N ARG A 51 8.73 7.74 7.96
CA ARG A 51 9.67 8.54 8.77
C ARG A 51 10.93 8.94 8.01
N PHE A 52 11.38 8.13 7.05
CA PHE A 52 12.51 8.46 6.17
C PHE A 52 12.13 9.31 4.96
N GLY A 53 10.87 9.77 4.89
CA GLY A 53 10.41 10.68 3.85
C GLY A 53 9.91 9.99 2.58
N PHE A 54 9.82 8.66 2.56
CA PHE A 54 9.18 7.96 1.45
C PHE A 54 7.68 8.22 1.48
N GLN A 55 7.10 8.47 0.32
CA GLN A 55 5.65 8.47 0.16
C GLN A 55 5.17 7.02 0.08
N VAL A 56 4.10 6.71 0.81
CA VAL A 56 3.52 5.36 0.79
C VAL A 56 2.07 5.47 0.40
N PHE A 57 1.68 4.73 -0.63
CA PHE A 57 0.32 4.68 -1.14
C PHE A 57 -0.22 3.25 -1.09
N ILE A 58 -1.54 3.13 -1.03
CA ILE A 58 -2.23 1.85 -1.07
C ILE A 58 -3.24 1.89 -2.20
N ILE A 59 -3.22 0.89 -3.08
CA ILE A 59 -4.25 0.72 -4.11
C ILE A 59 -4.79 -0.71 -3.99
N THR A 60 -6.04 -0.82 -3.55
CA THR A 60 -6.66 -2.13 -3.29
C THR A 60 -8.10 -2.21 -3.77
N GLY A 61 -8.49 -3.39 -4.22
CA GLY A 61 -9.89 -3.73 -4.52
C GLY A 61 -10.74 -3.94 -3.27
N GLY A 62 -10.12 -4.18 -2.12
CA GLY A 62 -10.83 -4.30 -0.84
C GLY A 62 -11.35 -2.95 -0.33
N ASN A 63 -12.48 -2.95 0.37
CA ASN A 63 -13.07 -1.74 0.98
C ASN A 63 -13.26 -1.87 2.51
N SER A 64 -12.29 -2.48 3.19
CA SER A 64 -12.38 -2.69 4.64
C SER A 64 -12.01 -1.42 5.42
N ASN A 65 -12.97 -0.85 6.14
CA ASN A 65 -12.74 0.29 7.04
C ASN A 65 -11.64 0.03 8.09
N GLY A 66 -11.51 -1.22 8.55
CA GLY A 66 -10.47 -1.60 9.51
C GLY A 66 -9.07 -1.49 8.91
N VAL A 67 -8.90 -1.95 7.67
CA VAL A 67 -7.63 -1.83 6.93
C VAL A 67 -7.28 -0.36 6.69
N VAL A 68 -8.24 0.43 6.21
CA VAL A 68 -8.04 1.88 5.99
C VAL A 68 -7.55 2.56 7.27
N ARG A 69 -8.27 2.40 8.38
CA ARG A 69 -7.88 3.01 9.67
C ARG A 69 -6.50 2.56 10.13
N ARG A 70 -6.19 1.26 10.00
CA ARG A 70 -4.89 0.72 10.41
C ARG A 70 -3.74 1.34 9.63
N LEU A 71 -3.86 1.42 8.31
CA LEU A 71 -2.83 1.92 7.40
C LEU A 71 -2.70 3.44 7.47
N SER A 72 -3.81 4.19 7.59
CA SER A 72 -3.76 5.64 7.85
C SER A 72 -3.02 5.94 9.16
N GLY A 73 -3.22 5.14 10.21
CA GLY A 73 -2.50 5.26 11.47
C GLY A 73 -0.98 5.02 11.39
N LEU A 74 -0.47 4.49 10.27
CA LEU A 74 0.95 4.34 10.00
C LEU A 74 1.57 5.55 9.30
N GLY A 75 0.76 6.50 8.83
CA GLY A 75 1.22 7.68 8.09
C GLY A 75 1.29 7.50 6.58
N VAL A 76 0.60 6.49 6.03
CA VAL A 76 0.41 6.31 4.58
C VAL A 76 -0.22 7.59 3.99
N SER A 77 0.31 8.06 2.86
CA SER A 77 -0.05 9.32 2.21
C SER A 77 -1.47 9.31 1.66
N LYS A 78 -1.86 8.24 0.94
CA LYS A 78 -3.22 8.07 0.42
C LYS A 78 -3.57 6.60 0.26
N ILE A 79 -4.83 6.27 0.50
CA ILE A 79 -5.38 4.93 0.36
C ILE A 79 -6.54 4.99 -0.64
N TYR A 80 -6.39 4.26 -1.74
CA TYR A 80 -7.42 4.06 -2.74
C TYR A 80 -8.03 2.68 -2.52
N ALA A 81 -9.26 2.65 -2.00
CA ALA A 81 -9.98 1.44 -1.63
C ALA A 81 -11.19 1.20 -2.54
N GLY A 82 -11.57 -0.06 -2.74
CA GLY A 82 -12.65 -0.44 -3.65
C GLY A 82 -12.33 -0.19 -5.12
N ILE A 83 -11.03 -0.20 -5.48
CA ILE A 83 -10.56 0.10 -6.83
C ILE A 83 -10.50 -1.18 -7.67
N HIS A 84 -11.18 -1.16 -8.83
CA HIS A 84 -11.09 -2.21 -9.83
C HIS A 84 -10.06 -1.90 -10.91
N ASP A 85 -10.06 -0.67 -11.42
CA ASP A 85 -9.02 -0.19 -12.32
C ASP A 85 -7.93 0.53 -11.53
N LYS A 86 -6.77 -0.13 -11.39
CA LYS A 86 -5.63 0.40 -10.62
C LYS A 86 -4.83 1.45 -11.39
N MET A 87 -5.07 1.62 -12.70
CA MET A 87 -4.32 2.60 -13.50
C MET A 87 -4.75 4.03 -13.19
N ASP A 88 -6.05 4.29 -13.02
CA ASP A 88 -6.56 5.61 -12.66
C ASP A 88 -5.87 6.20 -11.41
N PRO A 89 -5.84 5.53 -10.23
CA PRO A 89 -5.14 6.06 -9.07
C PRO A 89 -3.62 6.06 -9.22
N PHE A 90 -3.05 5.19 -10.05
CA PHE A 90 -1.61 5.20 -10.32
C PHE A 90 -1.20 6.47 -11.08
N GLU A 91 -1.91 6.81 -12.17
CA GLU A 91 -1.69 8.03 -12.94
C GLU A 91 -1.95 9.30 -12.11
N GLU A 92 -2.97 9.26 -11.23
CA GLU A 92 -3.22 10.34 -10.27
C GLU A 92 -2.02 10.52 -9.32
N ILE A 93 -1.42 9.42 -8.83
CA ILE A 93 -0.24 9.48 -7.96
C ILE A 93 0.93 10.15 -8.69
N LEU A 94 1.25 9.71 -9.91
CA LEU A 94 2.32 10.30 -10.71
C LEU A 94 2.14 11.81 -10.86
N THR A 95 0.92 12.22 -11.24
CA THR A 95 0.59 13.62 -11.53
C THR A 95 0.60 14.49 -10.27
N LEU A 96 -0.10 14.08 -9.22
CA LEU A 96 -0.27 14.90 -8.01
C LEU A 96 1.00 14.97 -7.16
N HIS A 97 1.85 13.95 -7.23
CA HIS A 97 3.07 13.86 -6.43
C HIS A 97 4.34 14.14 -7.22
N GLN A 98 4.23 14.44 -8.52
CA GLN A 98 5.36 14.77 -9.40
C GLN A 98 6.43 13.66 -9.36
N LEU A 99 5.98 12.42 -9.46
CA LEU A 99 6.82 11.24 -9.45
C LEU A 99 6.95 10.68 -10.87
N ASP A 100 8.14 10.23 -11.20
CA ASP A 100 8.38 9.41 -12.39
C ASP A 100 8.18 7.93 -12.05
N GLU A 101 7.84 7.10 -13.05
CA GLU A 101 7.59 5.66 -12.84
C GLU A 101 8.80 4.94 -12.24
N ASP A 102 10.03 5.34 -12.60
CA ASP A 102 11.28 4.74 -12.10
C ASP A 102 11.58 5.11 -10.63
N GLN A 103 10.81 6.02 -10.04
CA GLN A 103 10.88 6.40 -8.64
C GLN A 103 9.88 5.62 -7.76
N ILE A 104 9.04 4.78 -8.38
CA ILE A 104 7.99 4.04 -7.69
C ILE A 104 8.33 2.55 -7.63
N LEU A 105 8.21 1.97 -6.45
CA LEU A 105 8.19 0.52 -6.28
C LEU A 105 6.77 0.08 -5.96
N TYR A 106 6.20 -0.73 -6.85
CA TYR A 106 4.88 -1.33 -6.68
C TYR A 106 5.00 -2.78 -6.19
N MET A 107 4.19 -3.17 -5.21
CA MET A 107 4.00 -4.56 -4.79
C MET A 107 2.51 -4.92 -4.86
N GLY A 108 2.18 -5.93 -5.66
CA GLY A 108 0.83 -6.43 -5.93
C GLY A 108 0.80 -7.93 -6.07
#